data_AF-A0A9E3QTU8-F1
#
_entry.id   AF-A0A9E3QTU8-F1
#
_cell.length_a   1.000
_cell.length_b   1.000
_cell.length_c   1.000
_cell.angle_alpha   90.00
_cell.angle_beta   90.00
_cell.angle_gamma   90.00
#
_symmetry.space_group_name_H-M   'P 1'
#
loop_
_entity.id
_entity.type
_entity.pdbx_description
1 polymer ?
#
loop_
_entity_poly.entity_id
_entity_poly.type
_entity_poly.pdbx_seq_one_letter_code
_entity_poly.pdbx_strand_id
1 'polypeptide(L)'
;MDKSSGPAQVFGARESLKSSSPSVTWELASAAPELSEAVHRLNPALGEVCAALRSAVPHPKTRAAMEDGPFIRPLGHGRCFYVNLESLPVTSRAPGFVAIKGTEAVADDYADWMRQLRSRSRYWTLRVGIGASLSFPMDSEVNELDRWPVLERKIPGCIGLSEAMGEARVALDFQRAFFKRYGEFARAPLPLMVLQWPQEVVDRVARDLRPLLSKRAIDVVERALEPGLGVYVYHYPSLPIRLLDWSVEAHEGTGLLVDKLDYSGRLKRLEKGGLSVKATVEKWTELFVKMLAAGFLPKESGSLLTADLLQPWNVALDGGFLDLDSLVPSEQLDDKQFSDTLRRSLRGLMFDIAYLMMGKVVMAIEFRDRYPELMWIVLNDVKRRLDEEDRVRPIEKRLKEALSTAALFQDLDRLFRQIA
;
A
#
# COMPACT_ATOMS: atom_id res chain seq x y z
N MET A 1 -18.52 15.64 35.87
CA MET A 1 -18.18 15.44 34.45
C MET A 1 -16.79 16.01 34.27
N ASP A 2 -15.79 15.13 34.25
CA ASP A 2 -14.39 15.53 34.22
C ASP A 2 -14.03 16.00 32.80
N LYS A 3 -13.53 17.24 32.68
CA LYS A 3 -13.31 17.95 31.40
C LYS A 3 -11.85 17.85 30.91
N SER A 4 -11.08 16.85 31.32
CA SER A 4 -9.61 16.84 31.12
C SER A 4 -9.03 15.76 30.21
N SER A 5 -9.80 14.85 29.63
CA SER A 5 -9.24 13.72 28.88
C SER A 5 -9.03 14.02 27.39
N GLY A 6 -7.98 14.76 27.04
CA GLY A 6 -7.55 14.93 25.64
C GLY A 6 -6.78 13.71 25.10
N PRO A 7 -6.51 13.64 23.78
CA PRO A 7 -5.79 12.51 23.16
C PRO A 7 -4.44 12.16 23.83
N ALA A 8 -3.70 13.17 24.30
CA ALA A 8 -2.43 12.97 25.01
C ALA A 8 -2.56 12.12 26.29
N GLN A 9 -3.66 12.26 27.03
CA GLN A 9 -3.89 11.44 28.23
C GLN A 9 -4.19 9.98 27.85
N VAL A 10 -4.94 9.76 26.75
CA VAL A 10 -5.26 8.40 26.27
C VAL A 10 -4.01 7.68 25.75
N PHE A 11 -3.06 8.41 25.19
CA PHE A 11 -1.84 7.85 24.62
C PHE A 11 -0.85 7.37 25.69
N GLY A 12 -0.88 7.94 26.89
CA GLY A 12 0.02 7.58 28.00
C GLY A 12 -0.56 6.61 29.04
N ALA A 13 -1.85 6.26 28.97
CA ALA A 13 -2.57 5.61 30.08
C ALA A 13 -2.74 4.08 29.96
N ARG A 14 -2.03 3.41 29.05
CA ARG A 14 -2.31 2.00 28.72
C ARG A 14 -1.11 1.08 28.90
N GLU A 15 -1.35 -0.08 29.49
CA GLU A 15 -0.31 -1.08 29.73
C GLU A 15 0.19 -1.74 28.44
N SER A 16 -0.62 -1.85 27.39
CA SER A 16 -0.20 -2.45 26.12
C SER A 16 0.72 -1.55 25.27
N LEU A 17 0.83 -0.27 25.66
CA LEU A 17 1.54 0.77 24.92
C LEU A 17 2.77 1.27 25.68
N LYS A 18 3.69 1.83 24.91
CA LYS A 18 4.75 2.72 25.38
C LYS A 18 4.58 4.06 24.66
N SER A 19 5.31 5.05 25.14
CA SER A 19 5.35 6.36 24.51
C SER A 19 6.79 6.83 24.34
N SER A 20 7.04 7.57 23.27
CA SER A 20 8.35 8.12 22.96
C SER A 20 8.18 9.43 22.20
N SER A 21 9.22 10.27 22.19
CA SER A 21 9.16 11.61 21.60
C SER A 21 10.13 11.73 20.42
N PRO A 22 9.85 11.08 19.27
CA PRO A 22 10.61 11.33 18.04
C PRO A 22 10.42 12.78 17.58
N SER A 23 11.40 13.32 16.87
CA SER A 23 11.34 14.70 16.37
C SER A 23 10.46 14.80 15.13
N VAL A 24 9.69 15.87 15.00
CA VAL A 24 8.91 16.14 13.79
C VAL A 24 9.84 16.60 12.67
N THR A 25 9.81 15.94 11.51
CA THR A 25 10.64 16.27 10.33
C THR A 25 9.82 16.88 9.20
N TRP A 26 8.55 16.53 9.09
CA TRP A 26 7.64 17.04 8.06
C TRP A 26 6.20 17.03 8.55
N GLU A 27 5.41 18.03 8.14
CA GLU A 27 3.98 18.13 8.47
C GLU A 27 3.16 18.70 7.31
N LEU A 28 1.93 18.18 7.18
CA LEU A 28 0.96 18.67 6.19
C LEU A 28 0.67 20.16 6.35
N ALA A 29 0.53 20.63 7.60
CA ALA A 29 0.20 22.02 7.91
C ALA A 29 1.19 23.03 7.31
N SER A 30 2.48 22.66 7.26
CA SER A 30 3.54 23.49 6.69
C SER A 30 3.73 23.25 5.19
N ALA A 31 3.57 22.00 4.72
CA ALA A 31 3.84 21.62 3.34
C ALA A 31 2.68 21.94 2.36
N ALA A 32 1.45 21.95 2.87
CA ALA A 32 0.23 22.21 2.10
C ALA A 32 -0.87 22.82 2.99
N PRO A 33 -0.73 24.09 3.41
CA PRO A 33 -1.70 24.76 4.28
C PRO A 33 -3.14 24.67 3.76
N GLU A 34 -3.32 24.76 2.44
CA GLU A 34 -4.61 24.68 1.76
C GLU A 34 -5.30 23.31 1.94
N LEU A 35 -4.53 22.22 1.88
CA LEU A 35 -5.04 20.88 2.15
C LEU A 35 -5.26 20.70 3.66
N SER A 36 -4.33 21.18 4.50
CA SER A 36 -4.48 21.11 5.96
C SER A 36 -5.76 21.78 6.44
N GLU A 37 -6.14 22.91 5.87
CA GLU A 37 -7.39 23.60 6.19
C GLU A 37 -8.61 22.77 5.74
N ALA A 38 -8.57 22.20 4.53
CA ALA A 38 -9.62 21.32 4.03
C ALA A 38 -9.80 20.07 4.92
N VAL A 39 -8.69 19.48 5.38
CA VAL A 39 -8.69 18.34 6.31
C VAL A 39 -9.29 18.75 7.65
N HIS A 40 -8.89 19.89 8.20
CA HIS A 40 -9.42 20.39 9.48
C HIS A 40 -10.93 20.66 9.41
N ARG A 41 -11.43 21.21 8.29
CA ARG A 41 -12.87 21.41 8.08
C ARG A 41 -13.67 20.10 8.04
N LEU A 42 -13.10 19.04 7.43
CA LEU A 42 -13.77 17.74 7.34
C LEU A 42 -13.66 16.93 8.62
N ASN A 43 -12.54 17.06 9.34
CA ASN A 43 -12.24 16.29 10.53
C ASN A 43 -11.43 17.14 11.53
N PRO A 44 -12.10 17.93 12.39
CA PRO A 44 -11.43 18.80 13.35
C PRO A 44 -10.57 18.03 14.37
N ALA A 45 -10.96 16.80 14.71
CA ALA A 45 -10.27 15.95 15.69
C ALA A 45 -8.82 15.62 15.26
N LEU A 46 -8.53 15.61 13.95
CA LEU A 46 -7.17 15.39 13.46
C LEU A 46 -6.18 16.43 13.97
N GLY A 47 -6.60 17.68 14.17
CA GLY A 47 -5.73 18.73 14.71
C GLY A 47 -5.25 18.41 16.13
N GLU A 48 -6.16 17.95 17.00
CA GLU A 48 -5.86 17.55 18.37
C GLU A 48 -4.99 16.28 18.42
N VAL A 49 -5.26 15.31 17.55
CA VAL A 49 -4.46 14.08 17.44
C VAL A 49 -3.05 14.39 16.97
N CYS A 50 -2.89 15.20 15.91
CA CYS A 50 -1.59 15.65 15.45
C CYS A 50 -0.84 16.40 16.55
N ALA A 51 -1.49 17.31 17.27
CA ALA A 51 -0.87 18.02 18.39
C ALA A 51 -0.37 17.06 19.49
N ALA A 52 -1.15 16.04 19.86
CA ALA A 52 -0.74 15.03 20.82
C ALA A 52 0.46 14.20 20.32
N LEU A 53 0.46 13.81 19.04
CA LEU A 53 1.55 13.04 18.42
C LEU A 53 2.87 13.81 18.35
N ARG A 54 2.84 15.14 18.23
CA ARG A 54 4.06 15.98 18.31
C ARG A 54 4.75 15.88 19.67
N SER A 55 3.97 15.75 20.74
CA SER A 55 4.50 15.65 22.10
C SER A 55 4.99 14.23 22.39
N ALA A 56 4.16 13.24 22.08
CA ALA A 56 4.46 11.86 22.39
C ALA A 56 3.73 10.90 21.44
N VAL A 57 4.49 10.01 20.80
CA VAL A 57 3.97 8.99 19.91
C VAL A 57 3.70 7.73 20.71
N PRO A 58 2.44 7.27 20.79
CA PRO A 58 2.14 5.96 21.35
C PRO A 58 2.69 4.88 20.41
N HIS A 59 3.14 3.77 20.96
CA HIS A 59 3.50 2.60 20.18
C HIS A 59 3.22 1.31 20.95
N PRO A 60 2.71 0.25 20.29
CA PRO A 60 2.53 -1.05 20.92
C PRO A 60 3.84 -1.61 21.46
N LYS A 61 3.79 -2.23 22.65
CA LYS A 61 4.95 -2.93 23.24
C LYS A 61 5.49 -4.04 22.35
N THR A 62 4.62 -4.70 21.61
CA THR A 62 4.96 -5.82 20.73
C THR A 62 4.32 -5.63 19.35
N ARG A 63 4.76 -6.40 18.36
CA ARG A 63 4.26 -6.32 16.99
C ARG A 63 2.96 -7.10 16.76
N ALA A 64 2.50 -7.85 17.77
CA ALA A 64 1.33 -8.70 17.71
C ALA A 64 0.04 -7.91 17.44
N ALA A 65 -0.96 -8.59 16.87
CA ALA A 65 -2.30 -8.02 16.73
C ALA A 65 -2.81 -7.52 18.10
N MET A 66 -3.50 -6.39 18.09
CA MET A 66 -3.86 -5.68 19.30
C MET A 66 -5.18 -4.94 19.11
N GLU A 67 -6.02 -4.96 20.14
CA GLU A 67 -7.17 -4.07 20.28
C GLU A 67 -7.18 -3.57 21.73
N ASP A 68 -6.90 -2.28 21.92
CA ASP A 68 -6.83 -1.65 23.24
C ASP A 68 -7.48 -0.26 23.19
N GLY A 69 -8.81 -0.23 23.40
CA GLY A 69 -9.61 0.99 23.30
C GLY A 69 -9.58 1.58 21.88
N PRO A 70 -9.09 2.81 21.66
CA PRO A 70 -9.03 3.39 20.33
C PRO A 70 -7.89 2.80 19.48
N PHE A 71 -6.98 2.01 20.05
CA PHE A 71 -5.80 1.51 19.36
C PHE A 71 -6.04 0.13 18.77
N ILE A 72 -5.77 -0.03 17.48
CA ILE A 72 -6.03 -1.27 16.76
C ILE A 72 -4.82 -1.61 15.88
N ARG A 73 -4.33 -2.85 15.98
CA ARG A 73 -3.40 -3.46 15.02
C ARG A 73 -4.04 -4.75 14.50
N PRO A 74 -4.57 -4.76 13.27
CA PRO A 74 -5.09 -5.99 12.67
C PRO A 74 -3.99 -7.04 12.50
N LEU A 75 -4.38 -8.31 12.44
CA LEU A 75 -3.46 -9.40 12.16
C LEU A 75 -2.78 -9.18 10.80
N GLY A 76 -1.46 -9.40 10.71
CA GLY A 76 -0.70 -9.21 9.47
C GLY A 76 -0.24 -7.76 9.20
N HIS A 77 -0.70 -6.77 9.97
CA HIS A 77 -0.25 -5.38 9.83
C HIS A 77 1.08 -5.15 10.56
N GLY A 78 2.15 -5.74 10.02
CA GLY A 78 3.46 -5.79 10.67
C GLY A 78 4.28 -4.50 10.67
N ARG A 79 3.81 -3.39 10.11
CA ARG A 79 4.53 -2.10 10.15
C ARG A 79 3.63 -0.92 10.54
N CYS A 80 2.39 -1.18 10.96
CA CYS A 80 1.38 -0.14 11.11
C CYS A 80 0.34 -0.54 12.14
N PHE A 81 -0.07 0.41 12.99
CA PHE A 81 -1.27 0.30 13.81
C PHE A 81 -2.09 1.59 13.65
N TYR A 82 -3.30 1.59 14.18
CA TYR A 82 -4.31 2.60 13.92
C TYR A 82 -4.89 3.15 15.22
N VAL A 83 -5.27 4.42 15.18
CA VAL A 83 -6.04 5.10 16.21
C VAL A 83 -7.43 5.40 15.64
N ASN A 84 -8.46 4.80 16.20
CA ASN A 84 -9.85 5.07 15.87
C ASN A 84 -10.26 6.43 16.44
N LEU A 85 -10.56 7.39 15.56
CA LEU A 85 -10.91 8.75 15.94
C LEU A 85 -12.27 8.84 16.63
N GLU A 86 -13.20 7.93 16.32
CA GLU A 86 -14.54 7.91 16.95
C GLU A 86 -14.50 7.45 18.41
N SER A 87 -13.50 6.63 18.75
CA SER A 87 -13.28 6.10 20.10
C SER A 87 -12.42 7.01 20.98
N LEU A 88 -11.90 8.11 20.44
CA LEU A 88 -11.15 9.09 21.23
C LEU A 88 -12.10 10.02 21.99
N PRO A 89 -11.77 10.40 23.24
CA PRO A 89 -12.53 11.38 24.03
C PRO A 89 -12.24 12.82 23.55
N VAL A 90 -12.41 13.06 22.25
CA VAL A 90 -12.27 14.39 21.63
C VAL A 90 -13.61 15.12 21.67
N THR A 91 -13.59 16.44 21.72
CA THR A 91 -14.81 17.27 21.73
C THR A 91 -15.68 17.11 20.47
N SER A 92 -15.10 16.62 19.38
CA SER A 92 -15.79 16.23 18.15
C SER A 92 -15.54 14.75 17.84
N ARG A 93 -16.60 13.92 17.84
CA ARG A 93 -16.52 12.58 17.24
C ARG A 93 -16.27 12.75 15.75
N ALA A 94 -15.18 12.20 15.26
CA ALA A 94 -14.84 12.28 13.85
C ALA A 94 -14.59 10.89 13.27
N PRO A 95 -15.07 10.63 12.03
CA PRO A 95 -14.90 9.33 11.40
C PRO A 95 -13.45 9.11 10.98
N GLY A 96 -13.07 7.85 10.88
CA GLY A 96 -11.80 7.44 10.31
C GLY A 96 -10.72 7.11 11.33
N PHE A 97 -9.53 6.84 10.79
CA PHE A 97 -8.41 6.26 11.52
C PHE A 97 -7.14 7.04 11.23
N VAL A 98 -6.31 7.23 12.25
CA VAL A 98 -4.93 7.69 12.08
C VAL A 98 -4.02 6.48 12.14
N ALA A 99 -3.36 6.19 11.03
CA ALA A 99 -2.36 5.17 10.91
C ALA A 99 -0.99 5.71 11.36
N ILE A 100 -0.27 4.91 12.14
CA ILE A 100 1.08 5.22 12.61
C ILE A 100 2.00 4.06 12.17
N LYS A 101 2.77 4.32 11.11
CA LYS A 101 3.63 3.32 10.43
C LYS A 101 5.09 3.51 10.82
N GLY A 102 5.78 2.46 11.27
CA GLY A 102 7.22 2.52 11.60
C GLY A 102 7.58 2.54 13.09
N THR A 103 6.60 2.30 13.96
CA THR A 103 6.85 2.23 15.42
C THR A 103 7.47 0.91 15.86
N GLU A 104 7.50 -0.08 14.98
CA GLU A 104 8.02 -1.41 15.29
C GLU A 104 9.53 -1.43 15.54
N ALA A 105 10.25 -0.37 15.12
CA ALA A 105 11.66 -0.18 15.43
C ALA A 105 11.92 -0.18 16.95
N VAL A 106 10.94 0.19 17.77
CA VAL A 106 11.01 0.28 19.25
C VAL A 106 10.18 -0.79 19.98
N ALA A 107 9.65 -1.78 19.26
CA ALA A 107 8.94 -2.89 19.88
C ALA A 107 9.90 -3.82 20.64
N ASP A 108 9.43 -4.36 21.77
CA ASP A 108 10.22 -5.21 22.67
C ASP A 108 10.60 -6.54 22.04
N ASP A 109 9.78 -7.03 21.10
CA ASP A 109 9.96 -8.28 20.37
C ASP A 109 10.67 -8.10 19.02
N TYR A 110 11.22 -6.92 18.71
CA TYR A 110 11.85 -6.63 17.41
C TYR A 110 12.94 -7.64 17.05
N ALA A 111 13.93 -7.84 17.92
CA ALA A 111 15.06 -8.73 17.67
C ALA A 111 14.63 -10.21 17.55
N ASP A 112 13.68 -10.65 18.38
CA ASP A 112 13.15 -12.00 18.31
C ASP A 112 12.40 -12.25 17.00
N TRP A 113 11.64 -11.27 16.54
CA TRP A 113 10.96 -11.35 15.26
C TRP A 113 11.95 -11.40 14.08
N MET A 114 13.02 -10.61 14.11
CA MET A 114 14.10 -10.69 13.10
C MET A 114 14.70 -12.10 13.02
N ARG A 115 14.94 -12.75 14.16
CA ARG A 115 15.43 -14.14 14.21
C ARG A 115 14.44 -15.13 13.61
N GLN A 116 13.14 -14.95 13.87
CA GLN A 116 12.09 -15.79 13.27
C GLN A 116 11.98 -15.62 11.76
N LEU A 117 12.16 -14.40 11.23
CA LEU A 117 12.17 -14.18 9.78
C LEU A 117 13.40 -14.84 9.14
N ARG A 118 14.57 -14.75 9.78
CA ARG A 118 15.79 -15.40 9.28
C ARG A 118 15.63 -16.92 9.17
N SER A 119 14.87 -17.55 10.07
CA SER A 119 14.67 -19.00 10.07
C SER A 119 13.62 -19.50 9.06
N ARG A 120 12.99 -18.60 8.28
CA ARG A 120 11.96 -18.95 7.31
C ARG A 120 12.48 -18.69 5.89
N SER A 121 12.61 -19.73 5.08
CA SER A 121 12.95 -19.60 3.67
C SER A 121 11.71 -19.45 2.80
N ARG A 122 11.81 -18.64 1.73
CA ARG A 122 10.88 -18.65 0.60
C ARG A 122 11.58 -19.02 -0.69
N TYR A 123 10.89 -19.84 -1.47
CA TYR A 123 11.29 -20.22 -2.81
C TYR A 123 10.59 -19.34 -3.83
N TRP A 124 11.38 -18.79 -4.75
CA TRP A 124 10.92 -17.97 -5.86
C TRP A 124 11.32 -18.63 -7.16
N THR A 125 10.35 -18.87 -8.04
CA THR A 125 10.61 -19.32 -9.40
C THR A 125 10.42 -18.13 -10.34
N LEU A 126 11.52 -17.63 -10.89
CA LEU A 126 11.50 -16.64 -11.96
C LEU A 126 11.54 -17.37 -13.30
N ARG A 127 10.57 -17.12 -14.20
CA ARG A 127 10.71 -17.56 -15.60
C ARG A 127 11.50 -16.52 -16.36
N VAL A 128 12.73 -16.88 -16.74
CA VAL A 128 13.55 -16.09 -17.66
C VAL A 128 13.41 -16.69 -19.05
N GLY A 129 13.06 -15.86 -20.02
CA GLY A 129 12.89 -16.30 -21.40
C GLY A 129 13.74 -15.52 -22.39
N ILE A 130 14.05 -16.17 -23.52
CA ILE A 130 14.63 -15.55 -24.72
C ILE A 130 13.54 -15.66 -25.79
N GLY A 131 12.78 -14.59 -25.99
CA GLY A 131 11.60 -14.58 -26.86
C GLY A 131 10.39 -15.34 -26.30
N ALA A 132 9.35 -15.49 -27.11
CA ALA A 132 8.06 -16.08 -26.71
C ALA A 132 8.07 -17.62 -26.57
N SER A 133 9.15 -18.29 -26.99
CA SER A 133 9.18 -19.75 -27.18
C SER A 133 10.08 -20.50 -26.18
N LEU A 134 10.98 -19.80 -25.47
CA LEU A 134 11.89 -20.42 -24.51
C LEU A 134 11.74 -19.72 -23.16
N SER A 135 11.28 -20.44 -22.14
CA SER A 135 11.26 -19.98 -20.75
C SER A 135 11.83 -21.06 -19.86
N PHE A 136 12.84 -20.73 -19.05
CA PHE A 136 13.40 -21.65 -18.06
C PHE A 136 13.08 -21.15 -16.65
N PRO A 137 12.67 -22.04 -15.72
CA PRO A 137 12.53 -21.68 -14.33
C PRO A 137 13.92 -21.46 -13.72
N MET A 138 14.10 -20.32 -13.06
CA MET A 138 15.20 -20.07 -12.14
C MET A 138 14.66 -20.07 -10.73
N ASP A 139 15.05 -21.08 -9.95
CA ASP A 139 14.69 -21.18 -8.55
C ASP A 139 15.71 -20.42 -7.70
N SER A 140 15.21 -19.55 -6.83
CA SER A 140 16.00 -18.81 -5.85
C SER A 140 15.40 -19.01 -4.48
N GLU A 141 16.24 -19.35 -3.50
CA GLU A 141 15.86 -19.39 -2.09
C GLU A 141 16.38 -18.13 -1.41
N VAL A 142 15.47 -17.36 -0.81
CA VAL A 142 15.79 -16.19 0.00
C VAL A 142 15.02 -16.30 1.30
N ASN A 143 15.69 -16.11 2.44
CA ASN A 143 15.00 -16.09 3.72
C ASN A 143 14.13 -14.83 3.85
N GLU A 144 13.07 -14.92 4.65
CA GLU A 144 12.09 -13.83 4.80
C GLU A 144 12.71 -12.55 5.33
N LEU A 145 13.84 -12.62 6.03
CA LEU A 145 14.55 -11.43 6.53
C LEU A 145 15.30 -10.72 5.40
N ASP A 146 16.11 -11.44 4.61
CA ASP A 146 16.89 -10.90 3.49
C ASP A 146 16.00 -10.42 2.33
N ARG A 147 14.75 -10.93 2.25
CA ARG A 147 13.78 -10.52 1.24
C ARG A 147 13.56 -9.01 1.21
N TRP A 148 13.47 -8.38 2.37
CA TRP A 148 13.18 -6.95 2.50
C TRP A 148 14.25 -6.08 1.81
N PRO A 149 15.54 -6.18 2.17
CA PRO A 149 16.57 -5.38 1.50
C PRO A 149 16.85 -5.82 0.07
N VAL A 150 16.81 -7.12 -0.22
CA VAL A 150 17.22 -7.64 -1.54
C VAL A 150 16.15 -7.39 -2.60
N LEU A 151 14.87 -7.58 -2.29
CA LEU A 151 13.76 -7.45 -3.25
C LEU A 151 13.02 -6.12 -3.11
N GLU A 152 12.78 -5.66 -1.88
CA GLU A 152 11.95 -4.48 -1.61
C GLU A 152 12.79 -3.21 -1.39
N ARG A 153 14.13 -3.35 -1.21
CA ARG A 153 15.05 -2.26 -0.79
C ARG A 153 14.59 -1.55 0.48
N LYS A 154 13.91 -2.28 1.37
CA LYS A 154 13.35 -1.77 2.64
C LYS A 154 14.12 -2.32 3.83
N ILE A 155 14.15 -1.55 4.92
CA ILE A 155 14.76 -1.98 6.19
C ILE A 155 13.80 -2.97 6.86
N PRO A 156 14.23 -4.20 7.21
CA PRO A 156 13.35 -5.19 7.81
C PRO A 156 12.65 -4.67 9.06
N GLY A 157 11.32 -4.69 9.03
CA GLY A 157 10.49 -4.32 10.18
C GLY A 157 10.44 -2.85 10.55
N CYS A 158 11.12 -1.98 9.80
CA CYS A 158 11.18 -0.55 10.07
C CYS A 158 10.71 0.23 8.84
N ILE A 159 10.67 1.56 8.98
CA ILE A 159 10.54 2.49 7.86
C ILE A 159 11.75 3.41 7.89
N GLY A 160 12.48 3.51 6.78
CA GLY A 160 13.58 4.47 6.66
C GLY A 160 13.02 5.90 6.64
N LEU A 161 13.79 6.89 7.11
CA LEU A 161 13.33 8.28 7.06
C LEU A 161 13.05 8.71 5.61
N SER A 162 13.92 8.34 4.67
CA SER A 162 13.71 8.61 3.24
C SER A 162 12.47 7.91 2.67
N GLU A 163 12.17 6.68 3.12
CA GLU A 163 10.94 5.96 2.73
C GLU A 163 9.70 6.71 3.25
N ALA A 164 9.69 7.09 4.53
CA ALA A 164 8.58 7.84 5.14
C ALA A 164 8.34 9.20 4.46
N MET A 165 9.42 9.93 4.16
CA MET A 165 9.35 11.22 3.45
C MET A 165 8.88 11.06 2.00
N GLY A 166 9.35 10.01 1.31
CA GLY A 166 8.91 9.66 -0.04
C GLY A 166 7.42 9.33 -0.09
N GLU A 167 6.95 8.46 0.81
CA GLU A 167 5.53 8.11 0.94
C GLU A 167 4.67 9.36 1.22
N ALA A 168 5.09 10.21 2.17
CA ALA A 168 4.36 11.42 2.50
C ALA A 168 4.26 12.40 1.31
N ARG A 169 5.36 12.56 0.55
CA ARG A 169 5.39 13.43 -0.62
C ARG A 169 4.46 12.93 -1.73
N VAL A 170 4.60 11.66 -2.12
CA VAL A 170 3.77 11.09 -3.21
C VAL A 170 2.30 11.10 -2.82
N ALA A 171 1.98 10.75 -1.57
CA ALA A 171 0.61 10.82 -1.07
C ALA A 171 0.06 12.25 -1.05
N LEU A 172 0.88 13.25 -0.71
CA LEU A 172 0.48 14.65 -0.74
C LEU A 172 0.17 15.11 -2.16
N ASP A 173 1.09 14.85 -3.09
CA ASP A 173 0.95 15.27 -4.49
C ASP A 173 -0.31 14.65 -5.11
N PHE A 174 -0.55 13.37 -4.84
CA PHE A 174 -1.77 12.68 -5.27
C PHE A 174 -3.04 13.26 -4.64
N GLN A 175 -3.10 13.39 -3.31
CA GLN A 175 -4.28 13.92 -2.63
C GLN A 175 -4.58 15.35 -3.05
N ARG A 176 -3.55 16.16 -3.30
CA ARG A 176 -3.69 17.54 -3.81
C ARG A 176 -4.31 17.55 -5.20
N ALA A 177 -3.79 16.74 -6.12
CA ALA A 177 -4.33 16.65 -7.48
C ALA A 177 -5.76 16.10 -7.50
N PHE A 178 -6.02 15.06 -6.70
CA PHE A 178 -7.34 14.45 -6.57
C PHE A 178 -8.36 15.43 -5.98
N PHE A 179 -8.01 16.11 -4.87
CA PHE A 179 -8.87 17.10 -4.23
C PHE A 179 -9.16 18.28 -5.16
N LYS A 180 -8.15 18.78 -5.90
CA LYS A 180 -8.34 19.83 -6.91
C LYS A 180 -9.33 19.41 -8.00
N ARG A 181 -9.31 18.14 -8.40
CA ARG A 181 -10.16 17.62 -9.49
C ARG A 181 -11.58 17.26 -9.06
N TYR A 182 -11.74 16.68 -7.87
CA TYR A 182 -13.01 16.10 -7.42
C TYR A 182 -13.65 16.82 -6.23
N GLY A 183 -12.93 17.71 -5.54
CA GLY A 183 -13.43 18.41 -4.35
C GLY A 183 -13.55 17.53 -3.10
N GLU A 184 -13.05 16.29 -3.17
CA GLU A 184 -13.05 15.30 -2.09
C GLU A 184 -11.67 14.66 -1.97
N PHE A 185 -11.36 14.07 -0.81
CA PHE A 185 -10.13 13.29 -0.65
C PHE A 185 -10.32 11.88 -1.18
N ALA A 186 -9.27 11.34 -1.79
CA ALA A 186 -9.27 9.96 -2.26
C ALA A 186 -9.33 9.00 -1.07
N ARG A 187 -9.91 7.81 -1.27
CA ARG A 187 -9.83 6.68 -0.32
C ARG A 187 -8.44 6.03 -0.36
N ALA A 188 -7.46 6.82 0.02
CA ALA A 188 -6.04 6.54 0.02
C ALA A 188 -5.39 7.27 1.22
N PRO A 189 -4.15 6.92 1.63
CA PRO A 189 -3.44 7.66 2.65
C PRO A 189 -3.46 9.17 2.42
N LEU A 190 -3.90 9.91 3.42
CA LEU A 190 -3.78 11.36 3.49
C LEU A 190 -2.64 11.68 4.48
N PRO A 191 -1.46 12.11 4.02
CA PRO A 191 -0.30 12.27 4.87
C PRO A 191 -0.53 13.39 5.88
N LEU A 192 -0.19 13.15 7.15
CA LEU A 192 -0.35 14.13 8.23
C LEU A 192 1.00 14.66 8.72
N MET A 193 1.94 13.74 9.02
CA MET A 193 3.28 14.09 9.47
C MET A 193 4.27 12.94 9.28
N VAL A 194 5.55 13.28 9.26
CA VAL A 194 6.68 12.35 9.37
C VAL A 194 7.51 12.73 10.58
N LEU A 195 7.80 11.73 11.40
CA LEU A 195 8.63 11.87 12.59
C LEU A 195 9.92 11.08 12.40
N GLN A 196 10.98 11.47 13.09
CA GLN A 196 12.28 10.82 13.04
C GLN A 196 12.65 10.28 14.41
N TRP A 197 13.02 9.00 14.44
CA TRP A 197 13.55 8.37 15.63
C TRP A 197 14.94 8.93 15.98
N PRO A 198 15.29 9.02 17.28
CA PRO A 198 16.59 9.48 17.68
C PRO A 198 17.66 8.42 17.34
N GLN A 199 18.93 8.84 17.28
CA GLN A 199 20.02 8.00 16.76
C GLN A 199 20.18 6.69 17.54
N GLU A 200 19.87 6.67 18.84
CA GLU A 200 19.97 5.49 19.68
C GLU A 200 19.05 4.35 19.20
N VAL A 201 17.90 4.68 18.61
CA VAL A 201 16.98 3.69 18.01
C VAL A 201 17.57 3.13 16.72
N VAL A 202 18.16 3.99 15.89
CA VAL A 202 18.83 3.61 14.65
C VAL A 202 20.00 2.67 14.95
N ASP A 203 20.83 3.01 15.93
CA ASP A 203 21.99 2.22 16.35
C ASP A 203 21.57 0.85 16.92
N ARG A 204 20.48 0.79 17.70
CA ARG A 204 19.91 -0.48 18.17
C ARG A 204 19.49 -1.36 16.99
N VAL A 205 18.71 -0.81 16.06
CA VAL A 205 18.21 -1.56 14.89
C VAL A 205 19.38 -2.09 14.05
N ALA A 206 20.38 -1.24 13.78
CA ALA A 206 21.59 -1.63 13.05
C ALA A 206 22.32 -2.79 13.75
N ARG A 207 22.51 -2.69 15.07
CA ARG A 207 23.16 -3.74 15.89
C ARG A 207 22.39 -5.06 15.86
N ASP A 208 21.06 -5.01 15.93
CA ASP A 208 20.22 -6.21 15.98
C ASP A 208 20.13 -6.90 14.61
N LEU A 209 20.17 -6.13 13.51
CA LEU A 209 20.12 -6.65 12.13
C LEU A 209 21.46 -7.18 11.61
N ARG A 210 22.58 -6.52 11.92
CA ARG A 210 23.92 -6.84 11.40
C ARG A 210 24.31 -8.33 11.51
N PRO A 211 24.07 -9.05 12.63
CA PRO A 211 24.45 -10.46 12.73
C PRO A 211 23.46 -11.43 12.05
N LEU A 212 22.31 -10.94 11.56
CA LEU A 212 21.24 -11.77 11.00
C LEU A 212 21.16 -11.73 9.47
N LEU A 213 21.54 -10.61 8.86
CA LEU A 213 21.47 -10.38 7.43
C LEU A 213 22.67 -10.97 6.67
N SER A 214 22.44 -11.37 5.41
CA SER A 214 23.57 -11.64 4.50
C SER A 214 24.34 -10.37 4.14
N LYS A 215 25.57 -10.53 3.61
CA LYS A 215 26.42 -9.39 3.19
C LYS A 215 25.71 -8.44 2.21
N ARG A 216 25.01 -8.99 1.21
CA ARG A 216 24.27 -8.17 0.23
C ARG A 216 23.13 -7.41 0.88
N ALA A 217 22.44 -8.04 1.82
CA ALA A 217 21.31 -7.46 2.52
C ALA A 217 21.77 -6.33 3.47
N ILE A 218 22.85 -6.52 4.23
CA ILE A 218 23.35 -5.50 5.15
C ILE A 218 23.89 -4.27 4.42
N ASP A 219 24.55 -4.43 3.26
CA ASP A 219 25.03 -3.30 2.46
C ASP A 219 23.88 -2.36 2.02
N VAL A 220 22.69 -2.92 1.74
CA VAL A 220 21.49 -2.15 1.42
C VAL A 220 20.91 -1.49 2.66
N VAL A 221 20.83 -2.23 3.78
CA VAL A 221 20.26 -1.73 5.03
C VAL A 221 21.10 -0.60 5.63
N GLU A 222 22.43 -0.72 5.65
CA GLU A 222 23.30 0.33 6.21
C GLU A 222 23.15 1.64 5.44
N ARG A 223 23.08 1.59 4.09
CA ARG A 223 22.78 2.78 3.28
C ARG A 223 21.40 3.36 3.56
N ALA A 224 20.39 2.50 3.70
CA ALA A 224 19.02 2.94 3.99
C ALA A 224 18.88 3.55 5.40
N LEU A 225 19.76 3.19 6.34
CA LEU A 225 19.80 3.73 7.70
C LEU A 225 20.55 5.07 7.81
N GLU A 226 21.36 5.47 6.81
CA GLU A 226 22.12 6.73 6.85
C GLU A 226 21.25 7.97 7.14
N PRO A 227 20.05 8.13 6.52
CA PRO A 227 19.16 9.25 6.83
C PRO A 227 18.42 9.10 8.17
N GLY A 228 18.51 7.93 8.81
CA GLY A 228 17.79 7.57 10.03
C GLY A 228 16.50 6.78 9.77
N LEU A 229 15.76 6.52 10.85
CA LEU A 229 14.48 5.81 10.84
C LEU A 229 13.32 6.79 11.02
N GLY A 230 12.23 6.55 10.28
CA GLY A 230 11.05 7.40 10.31
C GLY A 230 9.87 6.80 11.08
N VAL A 231 8.83 7.61 11.24
CA VAL A 231 7.45 7.19 11.49
C VAL A 231 6.58 7.98 10.52
N TYR A 232 5.80 7.29 9.69
CA TYR A 232 4.86 7.92 8.77
C TYR A 232 3.45 7.87 9.37
N VAL A 233 2.85 9.05 9.54
CA VAL A 233 1.51 9.21 10.10
C VAL A 233 0.57 9.72 9.02
N TYR A 234 -0.54 9.01 8.79
CA TYR A 234 -1.55 9.38 7.80
C TYR A 234 -2.96 9.11 8.30
N HIS A 235 -3.92 9.87 7.77
CA HIS A 235 -5.35 9.61 7.96
C HIS A 235 -5.87 8.66 6.88
N TYR A 236 -6.79 7.78 7.26
CA TYR A 236 -7.56 6.93 6.36
C TYR A 236 -9.05 6.88 6.78
N PRO A 237 -10.03 6.89 5.85
CA PRO A 237 -11.45 7.03 6.21
C PRO A 237 -12.08 5.85 6.98
N SER A 238 -11.45 4.69 7.00
CA SER A 238 -11.94 3.46 7.62
C SER A 238 -10.77 2.65 8.21
N LEU A 239 -11.03 1.54 8.90
CA LEU A 239 -9.95 0.59 9.22
C LEU A 239 -9.60 -0.14 7.91
N PRO A 240 -8.37 0.00 7.39
CA PRO A 240 -8.06 -0.49 6.05
C PRO A 240 -7.80 -2.01 6.07
N ILE A 241 -8.88 -2.79 6.01
CA ILE A 241 -8.82 -4.25 5.88
C ILE A 241 -8.32 -4.59 4.47
N ARG A 242 -7.16 -5.24 4.39
CA ARG A 242 -6.47 -5.57 3.13
C ARG A 242 -7.04 -6.83 2.49
N LEU A 243 -6.81 -7.04 1.19
CA LEU A 243 -7.27 -8.25 0.49
C LEU A 243 -6.62 -9.55 1.00
N LEU A 244 -5.39 -9.49 1.54
CA LEU A 244 -4.76 -10.60 2.29
C LEU A 244 -5.10 -10.63 3.78
N ASP A 245 -6.13 -9.91 4.23
CA ASP A 245 -6.58 -10.07 5.61
C ASP A 245 -7.11 -11.50 5.84
N TRP A 246 -6.93 -12.00 7.07
CA TRP A 246 -7.35 -13.34 7.46
C TRP A 246 -8.84 -13.61 7.21
N SER A 247 -9.69 -12.57 7.28
CA SER A 247 -11.13 -12.71 7.02
C SER A 247 -11.42 -13.09 5.56
N VAL A 248 -10.48 -12.80 4.64
CA VAL A 248 -10.53 -13.22 3.23
C VAL A 248 -9.74 -14.51 3.03
N GLU A 249 -8.55 -14.63 3.67
CA GLU A 249 -7.72 -15.82 3.55
C GLU A 249 -8.42 -17.09 4.07
N ALA A 250 -9.26 -16.97 5.11
CA ALA A 250 -10.09 -18.04 5.64
C ALA A 250 -11.06 -18.66 4.59
N HIS A 251 -11.19 -18.04 3.41
CA HIS A 251 -12.07 -18.46 2.33
C HIS A 251 -11.32 -18.84 1.04
N GLU A 252 -10.00 -19.02 1.08
CA GLU A 252 -9.13 -19.28 -0.09
C GLU A 252 -9.37 -20.58 -0.85
N GLY A 253 -10.05 -21.57 -0.27
CA GLY A 253 -10.32 -22.84 -0.94
C GLY A 253 -9.06 -23.70 -1.15
N THR A 254 -8.93 -24.33 -2.32
CA THR A 254 -8.02 -25.47 -2.57
C THR A 254 -6.56 -25.11 -2.89
N GLY A 255 -6.12 -23.90 -2.55
CA GLY A 255 -4.74 -23.43 -2.78
C GLY A 255 -4.45 -23.09 -4.24
N LEU A 256 -3.32 -23.55 -4.78
CA LEU A 256 -2.82 -23.21 -6.13
C LEU A 256 -3.39 -24.11 -7.26
N LEU A 257 -4.27 -25.06 -6.94
CA LEU A 257 -4.75 -26.06 -7.90
C LEU A 257 -5.96 -25.55 -8.69
N VAL A 258 -5.75 -25.21 -9.98
CA VAL A 258 -6.80 -24.67 -10.88
C VAL A 258 -7.98 -25.63 -11.02
N ASP A 259 -7.72 -26.92 -11.20
CA ASP A 259 -8.76 -27.91 -11.49
C ASP A 259 -9.65 -28.24 -10.28
N LYS A 260 -9.34 -27.68 -9.10
CA LYS A 260 -10.13 -27.83 -7.86
C LYS A 260 -10.83 -26.53 -7.42
N LEU A 261 -10.87 -25.52 -8.30
CA LEU A 261 -11.44 -24.21 -7.99
C LEU A 261 -12.95 -24.29 -7.69
N ASP A 262 -13.32 -24.07 -6.42
CA ASP A 262 -14.71 -23.85 -5.99
C ASP A 262 -15.07 -22.35 -6.06
N TYR A 263 -15.27 -21.85 -7.28
CA TYR A 263 -15.59 -20.44 -7.51
C TYR A 263 -16.91 -20.01 -6.86
N SER A 264 -18.00 -20.75 -7.12
CA SER A 264 -19.33 -20.40 -6.61
C SER A 264 -19.41 -20.48 -5.09
N GLY A 265 -18.80 -21.50 -4.48
CA GLY A 265 -18.75 -21.60 -3.03
C GLY A 265 -17.90 -20.51 -2.39
N ARG A 266 -16.80 -20.08 -3.02
CA ARG A 266 -16.00 -18.94 -2.53
C ARG A 266 -16.83 -17.66 -2.49
N LEU A 267 -17.50 -17.30 -3.59
CA LEU A 267 -18.31 -16.08 -3.61
C LEU A 267 -19.39 -16.09 -2.53
N LYS A 268 -20.10 -17.21 -2.37
CA LYS A 268 -21.10 -17.38 -1.29
C LYS A 268 -20.49 -17.22 0.10
N ARG A 269 -19.27 -17.72 0.34
CA ARG A 269 -18.57 -17.56 1.63
C ARG A 269 -18.21 -16.09 1.88
N LEU A 270 -17.68 -15.38 0.88
CA LEU A 270 -17.36 -13.96 0.98
C LEU A 270 -18.61 -13.12 1.26
N GLU A 271 -19.71 -13.37 0.53
CA GLU A 271 -20.99 -12.69 0.72
C GLU A 271 -21.58 -12.98 2.10
N LYS A 272 -21.55 -14.24 2.56
CA LYS A 272 -21.97 -14.61 3.92
C LYS A 272 -21.12 -13.93 5.00
N GLY A 273 -19.84 -13.69 4.72
CA GLY A 273 -18.93 -12.91 5.56
C GLY A 273 -19.16 -11.39 5.51
N GLY A 274 -20.17 -10.92 4.78
CA GLY A 274 -20.51 -9.50 4.66
C GLY A 274 -19.74 -8.74 3.57
N LEU A 275 -18.92 -9.42 2.76
CA LEU A 275 -18.16 -8.80 1.69
C LEU A 275 -18.92 -8.87 0.36
N SER A 276 -19.36 -7.71 -0.14
CA SER A 276 -19.91 -7.59 -1.49
C SER A 276 -18.79 -7.48 -2.52
N VAL A 277 -18.44 -8.61 -3.16
CA VAL A 277 -17.41 -8.68 -4.21
C VAL A 277 -17.66 -7.65 -5.32
N LYS A 278 -18.89 -7.54 -5.82
CA LYS A 278 -19.25 -6.59 -6.87
C LYS A 278 -18.93 -5.15 -6.46
N ALA A 279 -19.45 -4.70 -5.31
CA ALA A 279 -19.20 -3.35 -4.82
C ALA A 279 -17.71 -3.06 -4.57
N THR A 280 -16.93 -4.03 -4.07
CA THR A 280 -15.48 -3.84 -3.89
C THR A 280 -14.77 -3.66 -5.23
N VAL A 281 -15.07 -4.49 -6.23
CA VAL A 281 -14.52 -4.36 -7.59
C VAL A 281 -14.91 -3.01 -8.21
N GLU A 282 -16.17 -2.60 -8.10
CA GLU A 282 -16.64 -1.32 -8.62
C GLU A 282 -15.89 -0.13 -8.03
N LYS A 283 -15.66 -0.14 -6.71
CA LYS A 283 -14.92 0.93 -6.02
C LYS A 283 -13.43 0.94 -6.36
N TRP A 284 -12.78 -0.22 -6.46
CA TRP A 284 -11.38 -0.29 -6.90
C TRP A 284 -11.21 0.26 -8.31
N THR A 285 -12.06 -0.17 -9.25
CA THR A 285 -11.98 0.32 -10.63
C THR A 285 -12.31 1.81 -10.70
N GLU A 286 -13.28 2.30 -9.92
CA GLU A 286 -13.57 3.73 -9.83
C GLU A 286 -12.37 4.54 -9.33
N LEU A 287 -11.76 4.15 -8.20
CA LEU A 287 -10.60 4.87 -7.67
C LEU A 287 -9.41 4.80 -8.62
N PHE A 288 -9.17 3.65 -9.25
CA PHE A 288 -8.13 3.48 -10.26
C PHE A 288 -8.32 4.43 -11.45
N VAL A 289 -9.54 4.52 -12.00
CA VAL A 289 -9.87 5.45 -13.09
C VAL A 289 -9.67 6.90 -12.64
N LYS A 290 -10.14 7.25 -11.44
CA LYS A 290 -9.98 8.60 -10.90
C LYS A 290 -8.52 8.96 -10.65
N MET A 291 -7.66 8.00 -10.28
CA MET A 291 -6.20 8.15 -10.17
C MET A 291 -5.58 8.49 -11.52
N LEU A 292 -5.88 7.69 -12.56
CA LEU A 292 -5.39 7.95 -13.92
C LEU A 292 -5.82 9.33 -14.42
N ALA A 293 -7.09 9.68 -14.22
CA ALA A 293 -7.65 10.97 -14.61
C ALA A 293 -7.08 12.16 -13.80
N ALA A 294 -6.57 11.91 -12.59
CA ALA A 294 -5.84 12.88 -11.78
C ALA A 294 -4.36 13.03 -12.21
N GLY A 295 -3.90 12.28 -13.21
CA GLY A 295 -2.53 12.35 -13.72
C GLY A 295 -1.55 11.44 -12.99
N PHE A 296 -2.01 10.35 -12.38
CA PHE A 296 -1.15 9.42 -11.65
C PHE A 296 -1.33 7.98 -12.12
N LEU A 297 -0.21 7.29 -12.32
CA LEU A 297 -0.17 5.87 -12.66
C LEU A 297 0.15 5.05 -11.39
N PRO A 298 -0.70 4.07 -11.01
CA PRO A 298 -0.56 3.25 -9.80
C PRO A 298 0.71 2.43 -9.60
N LYS A 299 1.63 2.42 -10.55
CA LYS A 299 2.81 1.55 -10.51
C LYS A 299 4.03 2.30 -11.02
N GLU A 300 5.21 1.96 -10.52
CA GLU A 300 6.47 2.49 -11.02
C GLU A 300 7.08 1.52 -12.05
N SER A 301 7.71 2.07 -13.08
CA SER A 301 8.42 1.29 -14.11
C SER A 301 9.60 0.49 -13.53
N GLY A 302 10.25 0.99 -12.47
CA GLY A 302 11.41 0.37 -11.81
C GLY A 302 11.10 -0.76 -10.84
N SER A 303 9.87 -0.88 -10.33
CA SER A 303 9.48 -1.94 -9.40
C SER A 303 9.42 -3.29 -10.12
N LEU A 304 10.32 -4.23 -9.85
CA LEU A 304 10.42 -5.46 -10.64
C LEU A 304 9.49 -6.59 -10.16
N LEU A 305 9.20 -6.68 -8.86
CA LEU A 305 8.57 -7.88 -8.26
C LEU A 305 7.55 -7.58 -7.14
N THR A 306 7.81 -6.61 -6.27
CA THR A 306 7.08 -6.43 -4.99
C THR A 306 7.06 -4.97 -4.54
N ALA A 307 6.19 -4.66 -3.57
CA ALA A 307 6.00 -3.35 -2.94
C ALA A 307 5.36 -2.30 -3.86
N ASP A 308 4.31 -2.70 -4.57
CA ASP A 308 3.46 -1.77 -5.32
C ASP A 308 2.09 -1.60 -4.66
N LEU A 309 1.45 -0.48 -4.97
CA LEU A 309 0.07 -0.13 -4.61
C LEU A 309 -0.95 -1.21 -5.01
N LEU A 310 -0.77 -1.79 -6.21
CA LEU A 310 -1.68 -2.80 -6.80
C LEU A 310 -1.17 -4.21 -6.50
N GLN A 311 -1.26 -4.56 -5.22
CA GLN A 311 -0.97 -5.89 -4.71
C GLN A 311 -1.99 -6.26 -3.64
N PRO A 312 -2.29 -7.57 -3.44
CA PRO A 312 -3.31 -8.00 -2.49
C PRO A 312 -3.08 -7.55 -1.04
N TRP A 313 -1.84 -7.27 -0.66
CA TRP A 313 -1.53 -6.73 0.68
C TRP A 313 -1.67 -5.20 0.77
N ASN A 314 -1.88 -4.47 -0.32
CA ASN A 314 -1.95 -3.00 -0.34
C ASN A 314 -3.31 -2.47 -0.82
N VAL A 315 -4.16 -3.32 -1.43
CA VAL A 315 -5.56 -2.97 -1.75
C VAL A 315 -6.49 -3.22 -0.55
N ALA A 316 -7.35 -2.26 -0.24
CA ALA A 316 -8.29 -2.33 0.88
C ALA A 316 -9.70 -2.69 0.40
N LEU A 317 -10.41 -3.57 1.14
CA LEU A 317 -11.72 -4.09 0.77
C LEU A 317 -12.83 -3.02 0.71
N ASP A 318 -12.60 -1.88 1.34
CA ASP A 318 -13.50 -0.72 1.32
C ASP A 318 -13.44 0.08 0.01
N GLY A 319 -12.58 -0.35 -0.93
CA GLY A 319 -12.39 0.25 -2.25
C GLY A 319 -11.17 1.16 -2.38
N GLY A 320 -10.37 1.28 -1.33
CA GLY A 320 -9.18 2.12 -1.35
C GLY A 320 -7.86 1.40 -1.61
N PHE A 321 -6.80 2.19 -1.68
CA PHE A 321 -5.43 1.71 -1.89
C PHE A 321 -4.48 2.29 -0.82
N LEU A 322 -3.46 1.52 -0.42
CA LEU A 322 -2.48 1.83 0.63
C LEU A 322 -1.06 1.69 0.07
N ASP A 323 -0.06 2.27 0.74
CA ASP A 323 1.35 2.20 0.28
C ASP A 323 1.49 2.86 -1.11
N LEU A 324 1.36 4.20 -1.14
CA LEU A 324 1.34 4.97 -2.38
C LEU A 324 2.73 5.21 -2.97
N ASP A 325 3.79 4.59 -2.45
CA ASP A 325 5.17 4.80 -2.86
C ASP A 325 5.41 4.45 -4.35
N SER A 326 4.65 3.51 -4.90
CA SER A 326 4.74 3.15 -6.32
C SER A 326 3.92 4.04 -7.27
N LEU A 327 3.26 5.09 -6.77
CA LEU A 327 2.43 5.98 -7.60
C LEU A 327 3.31 7.01 -8.30
N VAL A 328 3.17 7.12 -9.63
CA VAL A 328 4.03 8.02 -10.45
C VAL A 328 3.18 9.07 -11.17
N PRO A 329 3.51 10.38 -11.08
CA PRO A 329 2.89 11.40 -11.91
C PRO A 329 3.13 11.13 -13.40
N SER A 330 2.08 11.13 -14.22
CA SER A 330 2.17 10.82 -15.65
C SER A 330 3.12 11.76 -16.41
N GLU A 331 3.22 13.00 -15.97
CA GLU A 331 4.11 14.03 -16.53
C GLU A 331 5.60 13.71 -16.40
N GLN A 332 5.99 12.79 -15.49
CA GLN A 332 7.38 12.38 -15.31
C GLN A 332 7.80 11.24 -16.26
N LEU A 333 6.86 10.70 -17.03
CA LEU A 333 7.08 9.56 -17.91
C LEU A 333 7.13 10.00 -19.37
N ASP A 334 8.10 9.46 -20.12
CA ASP A 334 8.03 9.50 -21.58
C ASP A 334 6.91 8.59 -22.12
N ASP A 335 6.61 8.66 -23.41
CA ASP A 335 5.49 7.92 -24.00
C ASP A 335 5.63 6.38 -23.87
N LYS A 336 6.85 5.86 -23.94
CA LYS A 336 7.11 4.43 -23.80
C LYS A 336 6.91 4.00 -22.34
N GLN A 337 7.52 4.73 -21.42
CA GLN A 337 7.39 4.51 -19.98
C GLN A 337 5.94 4.63 -19.54
N PHE A 338 5.20 5.61 -20.05
CA PHE A 338 3.78 5.80 -19.79
C PHE A 338 2.97 4.57 -20.21
N SER A 339 3.13 4.13 -21.46
CA SER A 339 2.41 2.97 -22.00
C SER A 339 2.70 1.69 -21.23
N ASP A 340 3.98 1.42 -20.94
CA ASP A 340 4.39 0.26 -20.15
C ASP A 340 3.84 0.31 -18.73
N THR A 341 3.89 1.47 -18.09
CA THR A 341 3.40 1.67 -16.73
C THR A 341 1.89 1.52 -16.64
N LEU A 342 1.14 2.06 -17.61
CA LEU A 342 -0.30 1.90 -17.71
C LEU A 342 -0.70 0.44 -17.85
N ARG A 343 -0.07 -0.27 -18.80
CA ARG A 343 -0.30 -1.71 -19.01
C ARG A 343 -0.03 -2.53 -17.76
N ARG A 344 1.05 -2.23 -17.03
CA ARG A 344 1.38 -2.94 -15.78
C ARG A 344 0.43 -2.58 -14.64
N SER A 345 -0.07 -1.35 -14.59
CA SER A 345 -1.09 -0.91 -13.63
C SER A 345 -2.41 -1.65 -13.86
N LEU A 346 -2.88 -1.71 -15.11
CA LEU A 346 -4.07 -2.49 -15.50
C LEU A 346 -3.94 -3.96 -15.12
N ARG A 347 -2.74 -4.55 -15.33
CA ARG A 347 -2.47 -5.93 -14.94
C ARG A 347 -2.52 -6.13 -13.42
N GLY A 348 -2.03 -5.16 -12.64
CA GLY A 348 -2.13 -5.17 -11.18
C GLY A 348 -3.58 -5.18 -10.71
N LEU A 349 -4.39 -4.24 -11.22
CA LEU A 349 -5.83 -4.18 -10.91
C LEU A 349 -6.55 -5.48 -11.28
N MET A 350 -6.27 -6.02 -12.48
CA MET A 350 -6.83 -7.29 -12.92
C MET A 350 -6.47 -8.43 -11.98
N PHE A 351 -5.21 -8.49 -11.54
CA PHE A 351 -4.75 -9.51 -10.61
C PHE A 351 -5.46 -9.41 -9.25
N ASP A 352 -5.63 -8.20 -8.70
CA ASP A 352 -6.32 -7.99 -7.43
C ASP A 352 -7.81 -8.36 -7.50
N ILE A 353 -8.49 -8.00 -8.60
CA ILE A 353 -9.88 -8.40 -8.87
C ILE A 353 -9.98 -9.92 -8.98
N ALA A 354 -9.12 -10.54 -9.79
CA ALA A 354 -9.09 -11.98 -9.97
C ALA A 354 -8.82 -12.70 -8.63
N TYR A 355 -7.88 -12.20 -7.83
CA TYR A 355 -7.54 -12.77 -6.52
C TYR A 355 -8.73 -12.67 -5.54
N LEU A 356 -9.42 -11.53 -5.49
CA LEU A 356 -10.66 -11.41 -4.70
C LEU A 356 -11.66 -12.51 -5.11
N MET A 357 -11.90 -12.65 -6.41
CA MET A 357 -12.90 -13.56 -6.96
C MET A 357 -12.54 -15.04 -6.85
N MET A 358 -11.27 -15.41 -7.02
CA MET A 358 -10.84 -16.81 -7.19
C MET A 358 -9.81 -17.29 -6.17
N GLY A 359 -9.19 -16.39 -5.40
CA GLY A 359 -8.23 -16.72 -4.34
C GLY A 359 -6.84 -17.07 -4.86
N LYS A 360 -6.09 -17.87 -4.08
CA LYS A 360 -4.67 -18.21 -4.33
C LYS A 360 -4.41 -18.87 -5.68
N VAL A 361 -5.41 -19.49 -6.32
CA VAL A 361 -5.29 -20.08 -7.66
C VAL A 361 -4.73 -19.10 -8.70
N VAL A 362 -5.00 -17.80 -8.54
CA VAL A 362 -4.53 -16.74 -9.44
C VAL A 362 -3.02 -16.55 -9.40
N MET A 363 -2.38 -17.02 -8.31
CA MET A 363 -0.93 -17.04 -8.18
C MET A 363 -0.27 -18.20 -8.94
N ALA A 364 -1.04 -19.21 -9.37
CA ALA A 364 -0.52 -20.30 -10.19
C ALA A 364 -0.08 -19.78 -11.56
N ILE A 365 1.02 -20.31 -12.07
CA ILE A 365 1.58 -19.88 -13.36
C ILE A 365 0.59 -20.19 -14.48
N GLU A 366 -0.02 -21.37 -14.41
CA GLU A 366 -1.00 -21.88 -15.37
C GLU A 366 -2.24 -20.99 -15.47
N PHE A 367 -2.60 -20.29 -14.39
CA PHE A 367 -3.75 -19.41 -14.39
C PHE A 367 -3.57 -18.25 -15.38
N ARG A 368 -2.37 -17.67 -15.44
CA ARG A 368 -2.06 -16.54 -16.33
C ARG A 368 -2.09 -16.94 -17.80
N ASP A 369 -1.70 -18.16 -18.10
CA ASP A 369 -1.67 -18.69 -19.46
C ASP A 369 -3.07 -19.13 -19.93
N ARG A 370 -3.94 -19.56 -19.01
CA ARG A 370 -5.30 -20.07 -19.30
C ARG A 370 -6.35 -18.98 -19.53
N TYR A 371 -6.18 -17.78 -18.98
CA TYR A 371 -7.21 -16.73 -19.01
C TYR A 371 -6.69 -15.37 -19.53
N PRO A 372 -6.12 -15.29 -20.74
CA PRO A 372 -5.60 -14.03 -21.30
C PRO A 372 -6.69 -12.94 -21.49
N GLU A 373 -7.96 -13.33 -21.60
CA GLU A 373 -9.11 -12.44 -21.77
C GLU A 373 -9.43 -11.56 -20.55
N LEU A 374 -8.98 -11.95 -19.34
CA LEU A 374 -9.23 -11.15 -18.13
C LEU A 374 -8.66 -9.73 -18.25
N MET A 375 -7.51 -9.61 -18.90
CA MET A 375 -6.90 -8.31 -19.16
C MET A 375 -7.78 -7.44 -20.06
N TRP A 376 -8.38 -8.03 -21.09
CA TRP A 376 -9.27 -7.32 -22.01
C TRP A 376 -10.56 -6.86 -21.34
N ILE A 377 -11.13 -7.68 -20.44
CA ILE A 377 -12.33 -7.32 -19.68
C ILE A 377 -12.06 -6.10 -18.80
N VAL A 378 -10.97 -6.11 -18.03
CA VAL A 378 -10.60 -4.99 -17.15
C VAL A 378 -10.24 -3.75 -17.95
N LEU A 379 -9.47 -3.90 -19.04
CA LEU A 379 -9.15 -2.80 -19.96
C LEU A 379 -10.42 -2.12 -20.48
N ASN A 380 -11.39 -2.91 -20.95
CA ASN A 380 -12.63 -2.37 -21.53
C ASN A 380 -13.48 -1.63 -20.49
N ASP A 381 -13.57 -2.13 -19.26
CA ASP A 381 -14.29 -1.41 -18.20
C ASP A 381 -13.58 -0.11 -17.79
N VAL A 382 -12.25 -0.15 -17.65
CA VAL A 382 -11.45 1.05 -17.35
C VAL A 382 -11.59 2.09 -18.47
N LYS A 383 -11.49 1.66 -19.73
CA LYS A 383 -11.67 2.55 -20.89
C LYS A 383 -13.06 3.18 -20.88
N ARG A 384 -14.12 2.38 -20.71
CA ARG A 384 -15.51 2.88 -20.67
C ARG A 384 -15.67 3.96 -19.58
N ARG A 385 -15.14 3.73 -18.38
CA ARG A 385 -15.19 4.69 -17.28
C ARG A 385 -14.34 5.93 -17.51
N LEU A 386 -13.18 5.80 -18.17
CA LEU A 386 -12.37 6.95 -18.58
C LEU A 386 -13.07 7.79 -19.65
N ASP A 387 -13.75 7.16 -20.60
CA ASP A 387 -14.57 7.86 -21.61
C ASP A 387 -15.74 8.62 -20.94
N GLU A 388 -16.35 8.04 -19.90
CA GLU A 388 -17.35 8.71 -19.06
C GLU A 388 -16.76 9.89 -18.27
N GLU A 389 -15.58 9.72 -17.69
CA GLU A 389 -14.87 10.78 -16.97
C GLU A 389 -14.47 11.93 -17.92
N ASP A 390 -13.94 11.64 -19.11
CA ASP A 390 -13.50 12.64 -20.10
C ASP A 390 -14.65 13.53 -20.58
N ARG A 391 -15.88 13.00 -20.65
CA ARG A 391 -17.09 13.77 -20.98
C ARG A 391 -17.42 14.85 -19.95
N VAL A 392 -17.06 14.64 -18.69
CA VAL A 392 -17.35 15.56 -17.58
C VAL A 392 -16.14 16.45 -17.29
N ARG A 393 -14.95 15.86 -17.27
CA ARG A 393 -13.68 16.51 -16.95
C ARG A 393 -12.61 15.97 -17.89
N PRO A 394 -12.02 16.79 -18.77
CA PRO A 394 -11.01 16.31 -19.70
C PRO A 394 -9.90 15.51 -19.01
N ILE A 395 -9.53 14.39 -19.63
CA ILE A 395 -8.39 13.56 -19.25
C ILE A 395 -7.22 13.77 -20.23
N GLU A 396 -6.04 13.36 -19.80
CA GLU A 396 -4.81 13.47 -20.59
C GLU A 396 -4.91 12.71 -21.92
N LYS A 397 -4.42 13.32 -23.01
CA LYS A 397 -4.48 12.75 -24.37
C LYS A 397 -3.82 11.37 -24.48
N ARG A 398 -2.69 11.15 -23.81
CA ARG A 398 -1.96 9.87 -23.85
C ARG A 398 -2.79 8.69 -23.31
N LEU A 399 -3.67 8.92 -22.33
CA LEU A 399 -4.61 7.88 -21.87
C LEU A 399 -5.58 7.46 -22.98
N LYS A 400 -6.10 8.43 -23.74
CA LYS A 400 -7.04 8.17 -24.84
C LYS A 400 -6.37 7.40 -25.97
N GLU A 401 -5.14 7.80 -26.31
CA GLU A 401 -4.34 7.16 -27.35
C GLU A 401 -3.96 5.74 -26.96
N ALA A 402 -3.44 5.53 -25.75
CA ALA A 402 -3.01 4.21 -25.27
C ALA A 402 -4.15 3.19 -25.11
N LEU A 403 -5.39 3.66 -24.94
CA LEU A 403 -6.59 2.83 -24.81
C LEU A 403 -7.45 2.79 -26.09
N SER A 404 -6.99 3.43 -27.16
CA SER A 404 -7.71 3.45 -28.44
C SER A 404 -7.50 2.14 -29.21
N THR A 405 -8.61 1.49 -29.57
CA THR A 405 -8.60 0.32 -30.45
C THR A 405 -8.32 0.68 -31.92
N ALA A 406 -8.38 1.96 -32.29
CA ALA A 406 -8.13 2.41 -33.67
C ALA A 406 -6.65 2.25 -34.10
N ALA A 407 -5.73 2.15 -33.14
CA ALA A 407 -4.31 1.96 -33.38
C ALA A 407 -3.87 0.48 -33.36
N LEU A 408 -4.78 -0.47 -33.07
CA LEU A 408 -4.42 -1.88 -32.82
C LEU A 408 -3.56 -2.48 -33.93
N PHE A 409 -3.95 -2.29 -35.20
CA PHE A 409 -3.15 -2.81 -36.32
C PHE A 409 -1.79 -2.13 -36.44
N GLN A 410 -1.71 -0.81 -36.25
CA GLN A 410 -0.48 -0.03 -36.37
C GLN A 410 0.49 -0.35 -35.22
N ASP A 411 -0.03 -0.57 -34.02
CA ASP A 411 0.74 -0.96 -32.84
C ASP A 411 1.22 -2.41 -32.94
N LEU A 412 0.38 -3.32 -33.45
CA LEU A 412 0.79 -4.70 -33.75
C LEU A 412 1.83 -4.75 -34.86
N ASP A 413 1.66 -4.01 -35.96
CA ASP A 413 2.64 -3.92 -37.06
C ASP A 413 3.97 -3.34 -36.56
N ARG A 414 3.94 -2.27 -35.76
CA ARG A 414 5.15 -1.70 -35.14
C ARG A 414 5.84 -2.69 -34.21
N LEU A 415 5.10 -3.37 -33.34
CA LEU A 415 5.64 -4.37 -32.42
C LEU A 415 6.27 -5.54 -33.19
N PHE A 416 5.58 -6.07 -34.20
CA PHE A 416 6.07 -7.20 -34.97
C PHE A 416 7.29 -6.83 -35.83
N ARG A 417 7.38 -5.59 -36.33
CA ARG A 417 8.59 -5.06 -37.00
C ARG A 417 9.79 -4.84 -36.07
N GLN A 418 9.58 -4.74 -34.76
CA GLN A 418 10.67 -4.65 -33.78
C GLN A 418 11.19 -6.03 -33.35
N ILE A 419 10.38 -7.08 -33.58
CA ILE A 419 10.70 -8.48 -33.25
C ILE A 419 11.28 -9.20 -34.47
N ALA A 420 10.82 -8.86 -35.67
CA ALA A 420 11.39 -9.28 -36.95
C ALA A 420 12.67 -8.49 -37.27
#